data_AF-A0A961H956-F1
#
_entry.id   AF-A0A961H956-F1
#
_cell.length_a   1.000
_cell.length_b   1.000
_cell.length_c   1.000
_cell.angle_alpha   90.00
_cell.angle_beta   90.00
_cell.angle_gamma   90.00
#
_symmetry.space_group_name_H-M   'P 1'
#
loop_
_entity.id
_entity.type
_entity.pdbx_description
1 polymer ?
#
loop_
_entity_poly.entity_id
_entity_poly.type
_entity_poly.pdbx_seq_one_letter_code
_entity_poly.pdbx_strand_id
1 'polypeptide(L)'
;MAELLIAANPDQDSRLPYLLRIPLAGGDLVFRTAGTWPREKALFAHPMSLAEWPEDAVIVEQVRLRSCQRRGAAIDVIADRTRYSRSQLVFTRARGRDVVFWQSPRTRKQARPNVTTPTARAQGIDGLQIVVDSHEQYAYRFTGQQVSTVKRALPCGDYGIVEDGRLIASVERKSLADLVAGLTGGKLRYQVADLAALPRAALVVEDRYSQLFKLDWVRPAVVLDGLAELQVRWPNVPIVFCETRQLAEEWTYRFLAAAKTWAVTENAVLQRVSTTSVEVSIELESARDAPGPSTAEVRAWARGAGLAVPERGRLRPEIWSAWHAANGSPQT
;
A
#
# COMPACT_ATOMS: atom_id res chain seq x y z
N MET A 1 16.25 28.53 -13.09
CA MET A 1 16.41 27.18 -12.48
C MET A 1 15.78 26.18 -13.41
N ALA A 2 16.41 25.02 -13.62
CA ALA A 2 15.91 24.01 -14.54
C ALA A 2 14.74 23.23 -13.92
N GLU A 3 13.79 22.80 -14.73
CA GLU A 3 12.60 22.07 -14.28
C GLU A 3 12.45 20.76 -15.03
N LEU A 4 12.13 19.71 -14.29
CA LEU A 4 11.68 18.44 -14.84
C LEU A 4 10.17 18.52 -15.04
N LEU A 5 9.70 18.12 -16.21
CA LEU A 5 8.27 18.11 -16.56
C LEU A 5 7.76 16.69 -16.68
N ILE A 6 6.55 16.47 -16.20
CA ILE A 6 5.82 15.22 -16.34
C ILE A 6 4.46 15.52 -16.93
N ALA A 7 4.15 14.88 -18.04
CA ALA A 7 2.87 15.00 -18.73
C ALA A 7 2.12 13.67 -18.74
N ALA A 8 0.80 13.72 -18.90
CA ALA A 8 0.04 12.53 -19.29
C ALA A 8 0.46 12.09 -20.70
N ASN A 9 0.62 10.79 -20.90
CA ASN A 9 0.80 10.24 -22.25
C ASN A 9 -0.53 10.31 -23.01
N PRO A 10 -0.59 10.94 -24.20
CA PRO A 10 -1.82 11.00 -25.00
C PRO A 10 -2.35 9.62 -25.41
N ASP A 11 -1.46 8.62 -25.52
CA ASP A 11 -1.83 7.24 -25.78
C ASP A 11 -2.40 6.59 -24.50
N GLN A 12 -3.73 6.48 -24.44
CA GLN A 12 -4.47 5.93 -23.30
C GLN A 12 -4.31 4.42 -23.13
N ASP A 13 -3.93 3.71 -24.20
CA ASP A 13 -3.72 2.25 -24.17
C ASP A 13 -2.29 1.87 -23.75
N SER A 14 -1.41 2.87 -23.62
CA SER A 14 -0.02 2.66 -23.23
C SER A 14 0.11 2.18 -21.78
N ARG A 15 0.90 1.13 -21.58
CA ARG A 15 1.37 0.69 -20.25
C ARG A 15 2.33 1.68 -19.57
N LEU A 16 2.74 2.72 -20.27
CA LEU A 16 3.58 3.83 -19.79
C LEU A 16 2.75 5.13 -19.90
N PRO A 17 1.87 5.41 -18.91
CA PRO A 17 0.87 6.48 -19.01
C PRO A 17 1.42 7.89 -18.79
N TYR A 18 2.74 8.04 -18.57
CA TYR A 18 3.37 9.34 -18.35
C TYR A 18 4.52 9.59 -19.32
N LEU A 19 4.71 10.86 -19.66
CA LEU A 19 5.89 11.37 -20.34
C LEU A 19 6.75 12.13 -19.33
N LEU A 20 8.06 11.95 -19.38
CA LEU A 20 9.05 12.59 -18.54
C LEU A 20 10.00 13.37 -19.44
N ARG A 21 10.13 14.68 -19.22
CA ARG A 21 11.12 15.53 -19.87
C ARG A 21 12.11 16.06 -18.84
N ILE A 22 13.40 15.79 -19.07
CA ILE A 22 14.48 16.20 -18.18
C ILE A 22 15.42 17.18 -18.88
N PRO A 23 15.78 18.29 -18.22
CA PRO A 23 16.66 19.29 -18.79
C PRO A 23 18.13 18.89 -18.62
N LEU A 24 18.92 18.94 -19.71
CA LEU A 24 20.37 18.78 -19.69
C LEU A 24 21.04 19.88 -20.51
N ALA A 25 22.32 20.16 -20.20
CA ALA A 25 23.10 21.18 -20.92
C ALA A 25 23.22 20.92 -22.43
N GLY A 26 23.15 19.65 -22.86
CA GLY A 26 23.22 19.24 -24.28
C GLY A 26 21.85 19.12 -24.96
N GLY A 27 20.77 19.58 -24.33
CA GLY A 27 19.40 19.42 -24.80
C GLY A 27 18.58 18.47 -23.93
N ASP A 28 17.28 18.68 -23.92
CA ASP A 28 16.36 17.91 -23.09
C ASP A 28 16.24 16.47 -23.60
N LEU A 29 16.06 15.55 -22.66
CA LEU A 29 15.72 14.17 -22.97
C LEU A 29 14.28 13.87 -22.56
N VAL A 30 13.61 13.03 -23.35
CA VAL A 30 12.23 12.64 -23.12
C VAL A 30 12.12 11.12 -22.98
N PHE A 31 11.26 10.68 -22.07
CA PHE A 31 10.99 9.27 -21.81
C PHE A 31 9.50 9.02 -21.61
N ARG A 32 9.01 7.82 -21.97
CA ARG A 32 7.74 7.29 -21.46
C ARG A 32 7.99 6.50 -20.19
N THR A 33 7.19 6.69 -19.14
CA THR A 33 7.38 6.05 -17.84
C THR A 33 6.08 5.51 -17.25
N ALA A 34 6.21 4.55 -16.33
CA ALA A 34 5.08 3.95 -15.61
C ALA A 34 4.55 4.81 -14.43
N GLY A 35 5.23 5.92 -14.11
CA GLY A 35 4.90 6.75 -12.95
C GLY A 35 5.64 8.09 -12.95
N THR A 36 5.27 8.97 -12.02
CA THR A 36 5.78 10.35 -11.95
C THR A 36 7.04 10.52 -11.11
N TRP A 37 7.40 9.54 -10.27
CA TRP A 37 8.68 9.55 -9.56
C TRP A 37 9.01 8.15 -9.02
N PRO A 38 10.28 7.69 -9.02
CA PRO A 38 10.65 6.40 -8.44
C PRO A 38 10.60 6.46 -6.91
N ARG A 39 9.49 6.00 -6.34
CA ARG A 39 9.28 5.92 -4.89
C ARG A 39 9.66 4.53 -4.40
N GLU A 40 8.79 3.57 -4.63
CA GLU A 40 8.90 2.20 -4.10
C GLU A 40 9.56 1.24 -5.07
N LYS A 41 9.49 1.46 -6.39
CA LYS A 41 10.16 0.62 -7.40
C LYS A 41 10.83 1.50 -8.45
N ALA A 42 11.88 0.96 -9.07
CA ALA A 42 12.48 1.62 -10.24
C ALA A 42 11.45 1.62 -11.37
N LEU A 43 11.30 2.76 -12.02
CA LEU A 43 10.41 2.93 -13.16
C LEU A 43 11.19 2.64 -14.44
N PHE A 44 10.62 1.81 -15.31
CA PHE A 44 11.14 1.72 -16.67
C PHE A 44 10.91 3.05 -17.38
N ALA A 45 11.95 3.56 -18.03
CA ALA A 45 11.92 4.77 -18.82
C ALA A 45 12.28 4.41 -20.26
N HIS A 46 11.30 4.49 -21.16
CA HIS A 46 11.52 4.24 -22.57
C HIS A 46 11.95 5.54 -23.25
N PRO A 47 13.17 5.66 -23.80
CA PRO A 47 13.61 6.87 -24.48
C PRO A 47 12.70 7.20 -25.68
N MET A 48 12.47 8.48 -25.93
CA MET A 48 11.79 8.95 -27.12
C MET A 48 12.44 10.24 -27.62
N SER A 49 12.18 10.58 -28.88
CA SER A 49 12.67 11.83 -29.46
C SER A 49 12.01 13.03 -28.77
N LEU A 50 12.76 14.12 -28.61
CA LEU A 50 12.21 15.38 -28.11
C LEU A 50 11.08 15.91 -29.02
N ALA A 51 11.14 15.62 -30.33
CA ALA A 51 10.10 15.98 -31.30
C ALA A 51 8.76 15.25 -31.07
N GLU A 52 8.76 14.15 -30.31
CA GLU A 52 7.54 13.43 -29.93
C GLU A 52 6.89 14.00 -28.66
N TRP A 53 7.46 15.05 -28.06
CA TRP A 53 6.80 15.76 -26.95
C TRP A 53 5.58 16.53 -27.49
N PRO A 54 4.36 16.29 -26.99
CA PRO A 54 3.17 16.97 -27.48
C PRO A 54 3.23 18.49 -27.22
N GLU A 55 2.85 19.30 -28.22
CA GLU A 55 2.77 20.76 -28.06
C GLU A 55 1.72 21.16 -27.02
N ASP A 56 0.63 20.41 -26.94
CA ASP A 56 -0.49 20.57 -26.00
C ASP A 56 -0.38 19.63 -24.78
N ALA A 57 0.85 19.24 -24.41
CA ALA A 57 1.09 18.31 -23.31
C ALA A 57 0.41 18.74 -22.00
N VAL A 58 -0.48 17.89 -21.49
CA VAL A 58 -1.13 18.08 -20.19
C VAL A 58 -0.14 17.77 -19.08
N ILE A 59 0.49 18.82 -18.54
CA ILE A 59 1.45 18.71 -17.44
C ILE A 59 0.73 18.28 -16.16
N VAL A 60 1.14 17.14 -15.61
CA VAL A 60 0.61 16.58 -14.35
C VAL A 60 1.52 16.86 -13.16
N GLU A 61 2.83 17.03 -13.38
CA GLU A 61 3.78 17.39 -12.33
C GLU A 61 4.93 18.21 -12.92
N GLN A 62 5.33 19.28 -12.22
CA GLN A 62 6.48 20.12 -12.54
C GLN A 62 7.39 20.16 -11.32
N VAL A 63 8.66 19.76 -11.49
CA VAL A 63 9.60 19.58 -10.39
C VAL A 63 10.80 20.49 -10.58
N ARG A 64 10.94 21.47 -9.69
CA ARG A 64 12.14 22.31 -9.63
C ARG A 64 13.37 21.47 -9.26
N LEU A 65 14.45 21.67 -10.00
CA LEU A 65 15.69 20.94 -9.79
C LEU A 65 16.78 21.85 -9.21
N ARG A 66 17.45 21.34 -8.17
CA ARG A 66 18.73 21.89 -7.71
C ARG A 66 19.87 21.47 -8.63
N SER A 67 19.78 20.28 -9.22
CA SER A 67 20.79 19.76 -10.15
C SER A 67 20.20 18.68 -11.06
N CYS A 68 20.57 18.72 -12.35
CA CYS A 68 20.36 17.63 -13.30
C CYS A 68 21.62 17.47 -14.16
N GLN A 69 22.35 16.37 -13.98
CA GLN A 69 23.67 16.20 -14.60
C GLN A 69 23.88 14.78 -15.10
N ARG A 70 24.39 14.67 -16.33
CA ARG A 70 24.88 13.40 -16.88
C ARG A 70 26.21 13.04 -16.21
N ARG A 71 26.31 11.84 -15.64
CA ARG A 71 27.54 11.23 -15.11
C ARG A 71 27.70 9.83 -15.70
N GLY A 72 28.45 9.74 -16.80
CA GLY A 72 28.62 8.50 -17.55
C GLY A 72 27.29 7.92 -18.02
N ALA A 73 26.99 6.69 -17.59
CA ALA A 73 25.77 5.97 -17.94
C ALA A 73 24.54 6.35 -17.09
N ALA A 74 24.65 7.33 -16.18
CA ALA A 74 23.53 7.80 -15.37
C ALA A 74 23.29 9.31 -15.56
N ILE A 75 22.06 9.74 -15.29
CA ILE A 75 21.70 11.14 -15.09
C ILE A 75 21.23 11.30 -13.66
N ASP A 76 21.95 12.09 -12.88
CA ASP A 76 21.54 12.47 -11.53
C ASP A 76 20.44 13.53 -11.63
N VAL A 77 19.33 13.32 -10.91
CA VAL A 77 18.22 14.25 -10.80
C VAL A 77 18.00 14.58 -9.33
N ILE A 78 18.32 15.81 -8.95
CA ILE A 78 18.21 16.32 -7.58
C ILE A 78 17.12 17.38 -7.53
N ALA A 79 15.95 16.99 -7.03
CA ALA A 79 14.82 17.89 -6.86
C ALA A 79 14.99 18.83 -5.66
N ASP A 80 14.39 20.01 -5.77
CA ASP A 80 14.35 21.02 -4.72
C ASP A 80 13.18 20.76 -3.75
N ARG A 81 13.29 19.66 -3.00
CA ARG A 81 12.31 19.26 -1.98
C ARG A 81 12.96 18.40 -0.91
N THR A 82 12.27 18.22 0.22
CA THR A 82 12.81 17.48 1.38
C THR A 82 12.69 15.96 1.21
N ARG A 83 11.55 15.46 0.70
CA ARG A 83 11.31 14.02 0.46
C ARG A 83 11.41 13.70 -1.02
N TYR A 84 11.83 12.48 -1.37
CA TYR A 84 12.00 12.04 -2.76
C TYR A 84 12.85 13.01 -3.59
N SER A 85 13.91 13.52 -2.96
CA SER A 85 14.73 14.61 -3.50
C SER A 85 15.85 14.14 -4.42
N ARG A 86 16.15 12.84 -4.45
CA ARG A 86 17.26 12.27 -5.21
C ARG A 86 16.78 11.08 -6.02
N SER A 87 17.08 11.08 -7.31
CA SER A 87 16.86 9.95 -8.22
C SER A 87 17.92 9.93 -9.33
N GLN A 88 17.98 8.83 -10.07
CA GLN A 88 18.87 8.65 -11.21
C GLN A 88 18.13 7.99 -12.37
N LEU A 89 18.30 8.49 -13.60
CA LEU A 89 18.03 7.70 -14.79
C LEU A 89 19.30 6.96 -15.17
N VAL A 90 19.26 5.63 -15.12
CA VAL A 90 20.41 4.77 -15.39
C VAL A 90 20.20 4.03 -16.69
N PHE A 91 21.09 4.30 -17.65
CA PHE A 91 21.18 3.65 -18.94
C PHE A 91 22.03 2.38 -18.75
N THR A 92 21.46 1.23 -19.09
CA THR A 92 22.12 -0.07 -18.92
C THR A 92 21.65 -1.04 -19.99
N ARG A 93 22.22 -2.24 -20.02
CA ARG A 93 21.82 -3.31 -20.94
C ARG A 93 21.16 -4.44 -20.14
N ALA A 94 19.97 -4.87 -20.56
CA ALA A 94 19.26 -6.00 -19.97
C ALA A 94 18.76 -6.93 -21.08
N ARG A 95 19.00 -8.24 -20.95
CA ARG A 95 18.64 -9.25 -21.97
C ARG A 95 19.08 -8.86 -23.38
N GLY A 96 20.27 -8.30 -23.51
CA GLY A 96 20.86 -7.88 -24.79
C GLY A 96 20.32 -6.57 -25.38
N ARG A 97 19.38 -5.88 -24.72
CA ARG A 97 18.80 -4.61 -25.17
C ARG A 97 19.20 -3.45 -24.27
N ASP A 98 19.36 -2.27 -24.84
CA ASP A 98 19.59 -1.04 -24.07
C ASP A 98 18.26 -0.60 -23.42
N VAL A 99 18.32 -0.34 -22.12
CA VAL A 99 17.18 0.00 -21.27
C VAL A 99 17.54 1.14 -20.32
N VAL A 100 16.56 1.97 -19.97
CA VAL A 100 16.73 3.03 -18.98
C VAL A 100 15.80 2.77 -17.80
N PHE A 101 16.36 2.84 -16.59
CA PHE A 101 15.59 2.78 -15.36
C PHE A 101 15.72 4.09 -14.60
N TRP A 102 14.58 4.70 -14.31
CA TRP A 102 14.50 5.80 -13.37
C TRP A 102 14.32 5.25 -11.96
N GLN A 103 15.31 5.46 -11.10
CA GLN A 103 15.39 4.82 -9.78
C GLN A 103 15.78 5.81 -8.69
N SER A 104 15.36 5.53 -7.46
CA SER A 104 15.85 6.25 -6.27
C SER A 104 16.82 5.36 -5.49
N PRO A 105 17.56 5.91 -4.51
CA PRO A 105 18.43 5.10 -3.64
C PRO A 105 17.70 3.92 -2.98
N ARG A 106 16.40 4.09 -2.68
CA ARG A 106 15.55 3.03 -2.11
C ARG A 106 15.30 1.89 -3.10
N THR A 107 15.02 2.21 -4.37
CA THR A 107 14.64 1.19 -5.37
C THR A 107 15.84 0.43 -5.93
N ARG A 108 17.04 1.00 -5.84
CA ARG A 108 18.30 0.31 -6.22
C ARG A 108 18.65 -0.85 -5.27
N LYS A 109 18.30 -0.75 -3.99
CA LYS A 109 18.63 -1.74 -2.95
C LYS A 109 17.58 -2.86 -2.81
N GLN A 110 16.46 -2.80 -3.53
CA GLN A 110 15.40 -3.81 -3.40
C GLN A 110 15.80 -5.16 -3.99
N ALA A 111 15.49 -6.20 -3.22
CA ALA A 111 15.69 -7.57 -3.66
C ALA A 111 14.71 -7.94 -4.78
N ARG A 112 15.14 -8.82 -5.68
CA ARG A 112 14.29 -9.45 -6.70
C ARG A 112 14.26 -10.95 -6.45
N PRO A 113 13.53 -11.41 -5.43
CA PRO A 113 13.35 -12.83 -5.22
C PRO A 113 12.66 -13.39 -6.46
N ASN A 114 13.29 -14.36 -7.13
CA ASN A 114 12.81 -14.96 -8.36
C ASN A 114 11.65 -15.93 -8.07
N VAL A 115 10.58 -15.40 -7.46
CA VAL A 115 9.45 -16.16 -6.92
C VAL A 115 8.15 -15.68 -7.56
N THR A 116 7.23 -16.61 -7.78
CA THR A 116 5.88 -16.33 -8.28
C THR A 116 4.89 -16.47 -7.13
N THR A 117 4.00 -15.50 -6.96
CA THR A 117 2.93 -15.56 -5.95
C THR A 117 1.76 -16.40 -6.47
N PRO A 118 1.15 -17.29 -5.66
CA PRO A 118 0.03 -18.10 -6.10
C PRO A 118 -1.22 -17.26 -6.39
N THR A 119 -2.05 -17.68 -7.35
CA THR A 119 -3.31 -17.02 -7.73
C THR A 119 -4.56 -17.67 -7.12
N ALA A 120 -4.38 -18.78 -6.40
CA ALA A 120 -5.47 -19.50 -5.75
C ALA A 120 -6.02 -18.70 -4.56
N ARG A 121 -7.36 -18.69 -4.43
CA ARG A 121 -8.10 -18.03 -3.36
C ARG A 121 -7.56 -18.44 -1.99
N ALA A 122 -7.22 -17.46 -1.17
CA ALA A 122 -6.87 -17.71 0.22
C ALA A 122 -8.09 -18.25 0.97
N GLN A 123 -7.91 -19.38 1.66
CA GLN A 123 -8.96 -20.08 2.43
C GLN A 123 -10.22 -20.45 1.62
N GLY A 124 -10.14 -20.47 0.28
CA GLY A 124 -11.28 -20.74 -0.58
C GLY A 124 -12.39 -19.68 -0.56
N ILE A 125 -12.18 -18.53 0.11
CA ILE A 125 -13.18 -17.47 0.24
C ILE A 125 -13.50 -16.90 -1.14
N ASP A 126 -14.79 -16.86 -1.48
CA ASP A 126 -15.28 -16.16 -2.65
C ASP A 126 -15.47 -14.68 -2.32
N GLY A 127 -14.65 -13.80 -2.93
CA GLY A 127 -14.77 -12.35 -2.78
C GLY A 127 -14.45 -11.82 -1.38
N LEU A 128 -13.19 -11.87 -0.95
CA LEU A 128 -12.75 -11.18 0.27
C LEU A 128 -12.83 -9.66 0.06
N GLN A 129 -13.55 -8.95 0.92
CA GLN A 129 -13.51 -7.48 0.99
C GLN A 129 -12.45 -7.05 2.02
N ILE A 130 -11.48 -6.25 1.59
CA ILE A 130 -10.45 -5.65 2.46
C ILE A 130 -10.74 -4.16 2.59
N VAL A 131 -10.84 -3.68 3.82
CA VAL A 131 -10.89 -2.25 4.10
C VAL A 131 -9.47 -1.71 4.09
N VAL A 132 -9.23 -0.67 3.30
CA VAL A 132 -7.95 0.03 3.19
C VAL A 132 -8.10 1.37 3.90
N ASP A 133 -7.17 1.70 4.79
CA ASP A 133 -7.19 2.98 5.48
C ASP A 133 -7.21 4.14 4.48
N SER A 134 -8.07 5.14 4.74
CA SER A 134 -8.24 6.28 3.84
C SER A 134 -6.99 7.15 3.71
N HIS A 135 -6.10 7.13 4.72
CA HIS A 135 -4.85 7.89 4.74
C HIS A 135 -3.68 7.12 4.09
N GLU A 136 -3.84 5.83 3.77
CA GLU A 136 -2.84 5.06 3.05
C GLU A 136 -2.76 5.54 1.58
N GLN A 137 -1.71 6.32 1.32
CA GLN A 137 -1.46 6.96 0.03
C GLN A 137 -1.04 5.95 -1.04
N TYR A 138 -0.34 4.89 -0.66
CA TYR A 138 0.21 3.88 -1.57
C TYR A 138 -0.33 2.50 -1.23
N ALA A 139 -1.66 2.41 -1.19
CA ALA A 139 -2.38 1.17 -0.92
C ALA A 139 -1.96 0.03 -1.85
N TYR A 140 -1.90 -1.18 -1.30
CA TYR A 140 -1.88 -2.41 -2.09
C TYR A 140 -3.07 -2.44 -3.03
N ARG A 141 -2.83 -2.98 -4.22
CA ARG A 141 -3.88 -3.06 -5.24
C ARG A 141 -4.49 -4.46 -5.32
N PHE A 142 -3.82 -5.47 -4.77
CA PHE A 142 -4.24 -6.88 -4.79
C PHE A 142 -4.55 -7.38 -6.20
N THR A 143 -3.88 -6.85 -7.24
CA THR A 143 -4.24 -7.09 -8.65
C THR A 143 -4.17 -8.54 -9.08
N GLY A 144 -3.39 -9.36 -8.38
CA GLY A 144 -3.26 -10.79 -8.66
C GLY A 144 -4.30 -11.67 -7.95
N GLN A 145 -5.16 -11.09 -7.11
CA GLN A 145 -6.02 -11.82 -6.18
C GLN A 145 -7.50 -11.47 -6.38
N GLN A 146 -8.39 -12.38 -5.98
CA GLN A 146 -9.84 -12.20 -6.07
C GLN A 146 -10.37 -11.45 -4.84
N VAL A 147 -10.00 -10.18 -4.73
CA VAL A 147 -10.29 -9.30 -3.59
C VAL A 147 -11.04 -8.04 -4.08
N SER A 148 -12.00 -7.57 -3.30
CA SER A 148 -12.53 -6.21 -3.43
C SER A 148 -11.93 -5.32 -2.33
N THR A 149 -11.62 -4.06 -2.65
CA THR A 149 -11.07 -3.10 -1.68
C THR A 149 -12.04 -1.95 -1.48
N VAL A 150 -12.23 -1.55 -0.22
CA VAL A 150 -13.03 -0.38 0.15
C VAL A 150 -12.15 0.59 0.93
N LYS A 151 -12.14 1.87 0.56
CA LYS A 151 -11.42 2.90 1.33
C LYS A 151 -12.28 3.40 2.48
N ARG A 152 -11.78 3.28 3.71
CA ARG A 152 -12.43 3.81 4.92
C ARG A 152 -11.37 4.12 5.99
N ALA A 153 -11.61 5.09 6.86
CA ALA A 153 -10.73 5.30 8.00
C ALA A 153 -10.76 4.07 8.92
N LEU A 154 -9.59 3.53 9.24
CA LEU A 154 -9.43 2.44 10.20
C LEU A 154 -9.03 2.99 11.58
N PRO A 155 -9.55 2.41 12.68
CA PRO A 155 -9.08 2.74 14.03
C PRO A 155 -7.57 2.52 14.23
N CYS A 156 -7.00 1.47 13.61
CA CYS A 156 -5.57 1.19 13.59
C CYS A 156 -5.20 0.26 12.42
N GLY A 157 -3.95 0.32 11.98
CA GLY A 157 -3.45 -0.40 10.80
C GLY A 157 -3.87 0.21 9.46
N ASP A 158 -3.29 -0.30 8.38
CA ASP A 158 -3.49 0.21 7.02
C ASP A 158 -4.48 -0.65 6.21
N TYR A 159 -4.67 -1.92 6.59
CA TYR A 159 -5.58 -2.86 5.94
C TYR A 159 -6.33 -3.66 7.00
N GLY A 160 -7.62 -3.89 6.84
CA GLY A 160 -8.40 -4.62 7.82
C GLY A 160 -9.57 -5.41 7.27
N ILE A 161 -10.10 -6.30 8.11
CA ILE A 161 -11.40 -6.96 7.91
C ILE A 161 -12.37 -6.37 8.92
N VAL A 162 -13.48 -5.85 8.40
CA VAL A 162 -14.60 -5.36 9.20
C VAL A 162 -15.77 -6.32 9.04
N GLU A 163 -16.30 -6.81 10.15
CA GLU A 163 -17.47 -7.68 10.20
C GLU A 163 -18.43 -7.12 11.26
N ASP A 164 -19.72 -7.02 10.95
CA ASP A 164 -20.74 -6.43 11.83
C ASP A 164 -20.36 -5.06 12.42
N GLY A 165 -19.67 -4.23 11.62
CA GLY A 165 -19.23 -2.90 12.02
C GLY A 165 -18.00 -2.88 12.93
N ARG A 166 -17.40 -4.03 13.25
CA ARG A 166 -16.22 -4.14 14.11
C ARG A 166 -14.98 -4.54 13.32
N LEU A 167 -13.85 -3.92 13.64
CA LEU A 167 -12.55 -4.28 13.07
C LEU A 167 -12.03 -5.56 13.75
N ILE A 168 -12.18 -6.70 13.08
CA ILE A 168 -11.82 -8.01 13.64
C ILE A 168 -10.37 -8.42 13.33
N ALA A 169 -9.75 -7.80 12.32
CA ALA A 169 -8.36 -8.02 11.97
C ALA A 169 -7.75 -6.79 11.31
N SER A 170 -6.46 -6.53 11.56
CA SER A 170 -5.74 -5.41 10.93
C SER A 170 -4.28 -5.73 10.63
N VAL A 171 -3.75 -5.11 9.58
CA VAL A 171 -2.34 -5.18 9.20
C VAL A 171 -1.79 -3.78 9.03
N GLU A 172 -0.76 -3.45 9.80
CA GLU A 172 0.07 -2.25 9.60
C GLU A 172 1.19 -2.57 8.63
N ARG A 173 1.33 -1.75 7.59
CA ARG A 173 2.39 -1.84 6.61
C ARG A 173 3.51 -0.88 6.99
N LYS A 174 4.77 -1.34 6.88
CA LYS A 174 5.93 -0.52 7.20
C LYS A 174 7.07 -0.74 6.21
N SER A 175 7.68 0.35 5.73
CA SER A 175 8.97 0.26 5.07
C SER A 175 10.08 0.06 6.11
N LEU A 176 11.23 -0.53 5.73
CA LEU A 176 12.38 -0.68 6.65
C LEU A 176 12.79 0.66 7.30
N ALA A 177 12.79 1.72 6.51
CA ALA A 177 13.17 3.04 6.99
C ALA A 177 12.16 3.62 7.99
N ASP A 178 10.86 3.40 7.77
CA ASP A 178 9.82 3.87 8.70
C ASP A 178 9.80 3.01 9.98
N LEU A 179 10.13 1.71 9.87
CA LEU A 179 10.33 0.83 11.02
C LEU A 179 11.48 1.35 11.88
N VAL A 180 12.66 1.58 11.28
CA VAL A 180 13.83 2.12 11.97
C VAL A 180 13.52 3.46 12.61
N ALA A 181 12.92 4.39 11.86
CA ALA A 181 12.53 5.70 12.38
C ALA A 181 11.54 5.61 13.55
N GLY A 182 10.56 4.70 13.45
CA GLY A 182 9.55 4.44 14.48
C GLY A 182 10.13 3.85 15.76
N LEU A 183 11.10 2.93 15.64
CA LEU A 183 11.84 2.36 16.77
C LEU A 183 12.69 3.42 17.46
N THR A 184 13.53 4.14 16.70
CA THR A 184 14.42 5.16 17.26
C THR A 184 13.67 6.36 17.84
N GLY A 185 12.50 6.68 17.27
CA GLY A 185 11.63 7.76 17.75
C GLY A 185 10.65 7.33 18.82
N GLY A 186 10.62 6.05 19.23
CA GLY A 186 9.71 5.51 20.23
C GLY A 186 8.22 5.51 19.84
N LYS A 187 7.88 5.88 18.60
CA LYS A 187 6.48 5.90 18.12
C LYS A 187 5.94 4.51 17.84
N LEU A 188 6.80 3.59 17.41
CA LEU A 188 6.37 2.26 16.99
C LEU A 188 5.74 1.46 18.14
N ARG A 189 6.22 1.64 19.38
CA ARG A 189 5.65 0.98 20.56
C ARG A 189 4.17 1.29 20.77
N TYR A 190 3.76 2.53 20.48
CA TYR A 190 2.36 2.93 20.62
C TYR A 190 1.51 2.34 19.49
N GLN A 191 2.04 2.32 18.27
CA GLN A 191 1.36 1.68 17.15
C GLN A 191 1.16 0.17 17.38
N VAL A 192 2.20 -0.52 17.86
CA VAL A 192 2.10 -1.96 18.16
C VAL A 192 1.19 -2.22 19.35
N ALA A 193 1.21 -1.38 20.40
CA ALA A 193 0.24 -1.47 21.49
C ALA A 193 -1.20 -1.33 21.00
N ASP A 194 -1.43 -0.44 20.04
CA ASP A 194 -2.75 -0.18 19.47
C ASP A 194 -3.25 -1.35 18.60
N LEU A 195 -2.35 -1.96 17.83
CA LEU A 195 -2.61 -3.20 17.10
C LEU A 195 -2.86 -4.37 18.05
N ALA A 196 -2.12 -4.47 19.15
CA ALA A 196 -2.22 -5.55 20.12
C ALA A 196 -3.57 -5.60 20.85
N ALA A 197 -4.36 -4.52 20.78
CA ALA A 197 -5.73 -4.48 21.27
C ALA A 197 -6.72 -5.21 20.36
N LEU A 198 -6.33 -5.55 19.12
CA LEU A 198 -7.15 -6.34 18.21
C LEU A 198 -6.90 -7.84 18.38
N PRO A 199 -7.92 -8.69 18.17
CA PRO A 199 -7.76 -10.14 18.29
C PRO A 199 -6.74 -10.71 17.28
N ARG A 200 -6.70 -10.14 16.05
CA ARG A 200 -5.78 -10.56 14.99
C ARG A 200 -5.14 -9.35 14.32
N ALA A 201 -3.97 -8.95 14.78
CA ALA A 201 -3.21 -7.89 14.13
C ALA A 201 -1.80 -8.32 13.74
N ALA A 202 -1.23 -7.68 12.73
CA ALA A 202 0.15 -7.92 12.34
C ALA A 202 0.82 -6.63 11.85
N LEU A 203 2.15 -6.59 11.95
CA LEU A 203 2.97 -5.61 11.27
C LEU A 203 3.76 -6.29 10.16
N VAL A 204 3.60 -5.82 8.93
CA VAL A 204 4.33 -6.31 7.77
C VAL A 204 5.41 -5.32 7.38
N VAL A 205 6.65 -5.81 7.28
CA VAL A 205 7.82 -5.01 6.87
C VAL A 205 8.18 -5.36 5.42
N GLU A 206 8.22 -4.34 4.56
CA GLU A 206 8.61 -4.47 3.15
C GLU A 206 10.13 -4.49 2.94
N ASP A 207 10.82 -5.37 3.65
CA ASP A 207 12.24 -5.65 3.43
C ASP A 207 12.63 -6.96 4.11
N ARG A 208 13.89 -7.37 3.98
CA ARG A 208 14.48 -8.52 4.67
C ARG A 208 15.02 -8.10 6.02
N TYR A 209 14.88 -9.00 7.00
CA TYR A 209 15.51 -8.85 8.32
C TYR A 209 17.02 -8.56 8.21
N SER A 210 17.71 -9.23 7.27
CA SER A 210 19.15 -9.01 6.99
C SER A 210 19.54 -7.55 6.68
N GLN A 211 18.62 -6.70 6.22
CA GLN A 211 18.94 -5.29 5.97
C GLN A 211 19.09 -4.46 7.25
N LEU A 212 18.57 -4.93 8.40
CA LEU A 212 18.77 -4.26 9.69
C LEU A 212 20.26 -4.21 10.11
N PHE A 213 21.07 -5.14 9.60
CA PHE A 213 22.52 -5.18 9.84
C PHE A 213 23.32 -4.27 8.90
N LYS A 214 22.65 -3.67 7.90
CA LYS A 214 23.25 -2.85 6.84
C LYS A 214 22.81 -1.38 6.92
N LEU A 215 22.41 -0.93 8.11
CA LEU A 215 21.96 0.44 8.34
C LEU A 215 23.16 1.40 8.33
N ASP A 216 23.01 2.50 7.60
CA ASP A 216 24.08 3.48 7.40
C ASP A 216 24.16 4.51 8.55
N TRP A 217 23.05 4.78 9.25
CA TRP A 217 22.92 5.94 10.16
C TRP A 217 22.49 5.60 11.58
N VAL A 218 21.99 4.39 11.82
CA VAL A 218 21.52 3.93 13.13
C VAL A 218 22.27 2.65 13.46
N ARG A 219 22.77 2.54 14.69
CA ARG A 219 23.46 1.32 15.15
C ARG A 219 22.48 0.13 15.09
N PRO A 220 22.79 -0.95 14.36
CA PRO A 220 21.91 -2.11 14.26
C PRO A 220 21.43 -2.65 15.61
N ALA A 221 22.31 -2.72 16.61
CA ALA A 221 21.97 -3.20 17.96
C ALA A 221 20.73 -2.49 18.54
N VAL A 222 20.65 -1.16 18.44
CA VAL A 222 19.50 -0.38 18.97
C VAL A 222 18.19 -0.80 18.29
N VAL A 223 18.22 -1.08 17.00
CA VAL A 223 17.04 -1.47 16.24
C VAL A 223 16.66 -2.92 16.52
N LEU A 224 17.66 -3.80 16.65
CA LEU A 224 17.46 -5.23 16.96
C LEU A 224 16.91 -5.42 18.36
N ASP A 225 17.48 -4.73 19.37
CA ASP A 225 17.00 -4.76 20.75
C ASP A 225 15.57 -4.22 20.83
N GLY A 226 15.30 -3.06 20.21
CA GLY A 226 13.96 -2.49 20.19
C GLY A 226 12.93 -3.40 19.49
N LEU A 227 13.32 -4.10 18.42
CA LEU A 227 12.45 -5.06 17.76
C LEU A 227 12.16 -6.29 18.65
N ALA A 228 13.18 -6.81 19.34
CA ALA A 228 13.02 -7.92 20.29
C ALA A 228 12.12 -7.50 21.46
N GLU A 229 12.32 -6.30 22.01
CA GLU A 229 11.46 -5.74 23.06
C GLU A 229 10.00 -5.65 22.64
N LEU A 230 9.71 -5.20 21.41
CA LEU A 230 8.33 -5.15 20.90
C LEU A 230 7.69 -6.54 20.85
N GLN A 231 8.42 -7.54 20.35
CA GLN A 231 7.90 -8.92 20.24
C GLN A 231 7.71 -9.59 21.60
N VAL A 232 8.58 -9.32 22.57
CA VAL A 232 8.42 -9.83 23.95
C VAL A 232 7.25 -9.14 24.64
N ARG A 233 7.09 -7.83 24.43
CA ARG A 233 6.05 -7.03 25.10
C ARG A 233 4.65 -7.24 24.52
N TRP A 234 4.54 -7.43 23.21
CA TRP A 234 3.29 -7.67 22.49
C TRP A 234 3.41 -8.91 21.60
N PRO A 235 3.51 -10.11 22.20
CA PRO A 235 3.75 -11.35 21.47
C PRO A 235 2.60 -11.73 20.52
N ASN A 236 1.42 -11.14 20.71
CA ASN A 236 0.25 -11.33 19.86
C ASN A 236 0.28 -10.51 18.55
N VAL A 237 1.26 -9.61 18.37
CA VAL A 237 1.44 -8.84 17.12
C VAL A 237 2.68 -9.34 16.38
N PRO A 238 2.56 -10.32 15.47
CA PRO A 238 3.68 -10.74 14.65
C PRO A 238 4.24 -9.59 13.82
N ILE A 239 5.58 -9.52 13.74
CA ILE A 239 6.31 -8.58 12.88
C ILE A 239 7.00 -9.41 11.78
N VAL A 240 6.50 -9.30 10.54
CA VAL A 240 6.89 -10.20 9.44
C VAL A 240 7.65 -9.45 8.36
N PHE A 241 8.90 -9.83 8.13
CA PHE A 241 9.76 -9.30 7.07
C PHE A 241 9.49 -10.03 5.76
N CYS A 242 8.85 -9.35 4.82
CA CYS A 242 8.36 -9.96 3.59
C CYS A 242 9.27 -9.73 2.38
N GLU A 243 10.46 -9.13 2.56
CA GLU A 243 11.45 -8.84 1.50
C GLU A 243 11.03 -7.82 0.44
N THR A 244 9.87 -7.99 -0.19
CA THR A 244 9.36 -7.07 -1.21
C THR A 244 7.92 -6.67 -0.93
N ARG A 245 7.52 -5.52 -1.47
CA ARG A 245 6.12 -5.08 -1.51
C ARG A 245 5.16 -6.13 -2.07
N GLN A 246 5.55 -6.87 -3.10
CA GLN A 246 4.67 -7.89 -3.70
C GLN A 246 4.41 -9.04 -2.74
N LEU A 247 5.45 -9.50 -2.04
CA LEU A 247 5.32 -10.57 -1.05
C LEU A 247 4.62 -10.09 0.21
N ALA A 248 4.81 -8.82 0.60
CA ALA A 248 4.07 -8.18 1.68
C ALA A 248 2.57 -8.10 1.35
N GLU A 249 2.21 -7.67 0.13
CA GLU A 249 0.82 -7.65 -0.37
C GLU A 249 0.19 -9.05 -0.34
N GLU A 250 0.93 -10.07 -0.80
CA GLU A 250 0.49 -11.47 -0.78
C GLU A 250 0.28 -12.00 0.65
N TRP A 251 1.22 -11.70 1.55
CA TRP A 251 1.12 -12.10 2.95
C TRP A 251 -0.08 -11.44 3.63
N THR A 252 -0.27 -10.12 3.43
CA THR A 252 -1.42 -9.36 3.96
C THR A 252 -2.73 -9.96 3.47
N TYR A 253 -2.85 -10.29 2.18
CA TYR A 253 -4.03 -10.95 1.63
C TYR A 253 -4.35 -12.27 2.35
N ARG A 254 -3.36 -13.15 2.48
CA ARG A 254 -3.57 -14.47 3.11
C ARG A 254 -3.84 -14.40 4.60
N PHE A 255 -3.17 -13.50 5.31
CA PHE A 255 -3.40 -13.27 6.74
C PHE A 255 -4.83 -12.80 7.00
N LEU A 256 -5.29 -11.79 6.26
CA LEU A 256 -6.66 -11.26 6.42
C LEU A 256 -7.73 -12.28 6.03
N ALA A 257 -7.49 -13.10 5.00
CA ALA A 257 -8.38 -14.21 4.65
C ALA A 257 -8.48 -15.27 5.76
N ALA A 258 -7.35 -15.63 6.35
CA ALA A 258 -7.31 -16.55 7.49
C ALA A 258 -8.06 -15.98 8.70
N ALA A 259 -7.84 -14.70 9.02
CA ALA A 259 -8.51 -14.03 10.12
C ALA A 259 -10.04 -13.97 9.91
N LYS A 260 -10.52 -13.70 8.69
CA LYS A 260 -11.95 -13.75 8.36
C LYS A 260 -12.53 -15.16 8.56
N THR A 261 -11.84 -16.18 8.04
CA THR A 261 -12.29 -17.58 8.17
C THR A 261 -12.40 -18.00 9.63
N TRP A 262 -11.40 -17.62 10.43
CA TRP A 262 -11.40 -17.89 11.85
C TRP A 262 -12.59 -17.22 12.55
N ALA A 263 -12.78 -15.91 12.35
CA ALA A 263 -13.87 -15.17 12.98
C ALA A 263 -15.27 -15.74 12.63
N VAL A 264 -15.48 -16.14 11.37
CA VAL A 264 -16.74 -16.77 10.94
C VAL A 264 -16.92 -18.14 11.60
N THR A 265 -15.88 -18.96 11.64
CA THR A 265 -15.94 -20.31 12.22
C THR A 265 -16.16 -20.26 13.73
N GLU A 266 -15.46 -19.36 14.42
CA GLU A 266 -15.58 -19.10 15.84
C GLU A 266 -17.01 -18.65 16.20
N ASN A 267 -17.55 -17.67 15.48
CA ASN A 267 -18.96 -17.25 15.63
C ASN A 267 -19.94 -18.42 15.45
N ALA A 268 -19.75 -19.25 14.41
CA ALA A 268 -20.62 -20.38 14.13
C ALA A 268 -20.50 -21.50 15.19
N VAL A 269 -19.36 -21.65 15.86
CA VAL A 269 -19.20 -22.57 16.99
C VAL A 269 -19.90 -22.01 18.22
N LEU A 270 -19.71 -20.73 18.52
CA LEU A 270 -20.36 -20.05 19.66
C LEU A 270 -21.88 -20.12 19.57
N GLN A 271 -22.45 -19.84 18.40
CA GLN A 271 -23.90 -19.92 18.17
C GLN A 271 -24.47 -21.34 18.35
N ARG A 272 -23.67 -22.39 18.12
CA ARG A 272 -24.10 -23.79 18.27
C ARG A 272 -23.97 -24.32 19.69
N VAL A 273 -23.02 -23.80 20.47
CA VAL A 273 -22.72 -24.27 21.82
C VAL A 273 -23.56 -23.55 22.89
N SER A 274 -24.06 -22.34 22.62
CA SER A 274 -24.79 -21.56 23.62
C SER A 274 -26.30 -21.86 23.68
N THR A 275 -26.70 -22.74 24.61
CA THR A 275 -28.03 -22.70 25.28
C THR A 275 -28.00 -21.97 26.62
N THR A 276 -26.84 -21.47 27.05
CA THR A 276 -26.70 -20.69 28.28
C THR A 276 -25.61 -19.66 28.07
N SER A 277 -25.99 -18.39 28.20
CA SER A 277 -25.12 -17.22 28.14
C SER A 277 -24.03 -17.34 29.21
N VAL A 278 -22.87 -16.75 28.92
CA VAL A 278 -21.78 -16.33 29.82
C VAL A 278 -20.41 -16.93 29.43
N GLU A 279 -19.46 -16.02 29.22
CA GLU A 279 -17.98 -16.13 29.13
C GLU A 279 -17.23 -16.11 27.78
N VAL A 280 -17.83 -16.36 26.61
CA VAL A 280 -17.03 -16.47 25.36
C VAL A 280 -17.22 -15.31 24.35
N SER A 281 -18.02 -14.29 24.66
CA SER A 281 -18.30 -13.12 23.81
C SER A 281 -17.14 -12.10 23.71
N ILE A 282 -16.05 -12.29 24.46
CA ILE A 282 -15.08 -11.22 24.79
C ILE A 282 -14.24 -10.77 23.58
N GLU A 283 -13.96 -11.63 22.59
CA GLU A 283 -13.07 -11.27 21.47
C GLU A 283 -13.74 -10.40 20.40
N LEU A 284 -15.02 -10.64 20.09
CA LEU A 284 -15.79 -9.73 19.23
C LEU A 284 -16.23 -8.48 19.98
N GLU A 285 -16.51 -8.56 21.29
CA GLU A 285 -16.83 -7.38 22.11
C GLU A 285 -15.63 -6.46 22.37
N SER A 286 -14.39 -6.99 22.33
CA SER A 286 -13.16 -6.18 22.40
C SER A 286 -12.69 -5.64 21.04
N ALA A 287 -13.26 -6.12 19.93
CA ALA A 287 -13.00 -5.57 18.61
C ALA A 287 -13.50 -4.13 18.51
N ARG A 288 -12.67 -3.23 17.99
CA ARG A 288 -12.99 -1.80 17.91
C ARG A 288 -14.09 -1.53 16.91
N ASP A 289 -15.01 -0.64 17.26
CA ASP A 289 -15.97 -0.10 16.31
C ASP A 289 -15.21 0.53 15.13
N ALA A 290 -15.42 -0.03 13.94
CA ALA A 290 -14.96 0.59 12.72
C ALA A 290 -15.92 1.75 12.42
N PRO A 291 -15.40 2.91 12.00
CA PRO A 291 -16.25 3.97 11.49
C PRO A 291 -17.23 3.41 10.44
N GLY A 292 -18.48 3.86 10.50
CA GLY A 292 -19.47 3.52 9.48
C GLY A 292 -19.05 4.00 8.09
N PRO A 293 -19.66 3.49 7.02
CA PRO A 293 -19.31 3.90 5.67
C PRO A 293 -19.61 5.39 5.46
N SER A 294 -18.73 6.06 4.72
CA SER A 294 -19.00 7.46 4.35
C SER A 294 -20.12 7.55 3.32
N THR A 295 -20.82 8.69 3.23
CA THR A 295 -21.81 8.90 2.16
C THR A 295 -21.19 8.78 0.77
N ALA A 296 -19.89 9.12 0.61
CA ALA A 296 -19.16 8.94 -0.65
C ALA A 296 -18.98 7.46 -1.01
N GLU A 297 -18.65 6.63 -0.01
CA GLU A 297 -18.51 5.18 -0.15
C GLU A 297 -19.83 4.52 -0.56
N VAL A 298 -20.91 4.78 0.19
CA VAL A 298 -22.23 4.22 -0.11
C VAL A 298 -22.70 4.67 -1.50
N ARG A 299 -22.40 5.90 -1.91
CA ARG A 299 -22.72 6.39 -3.27
C ARG A 299 -21.93 5.66 -4.35
N ALA A 300 -20.62 5.44 -4.13
CA ALA A 300 -19.79 4.72 -5.09
C ALA A 300 -20.26 3.26 -5.26
N TRP A 301 -20.58 2.59 -4.15
CA TRP A 301 -21.20 1.27 -4.16
C TRP A 301 -22.54 1.26 -4.90
N ALA A 302 -23.43 2.20 -4.58
CA ALA A 302 -24.77 2.26 -5.17
C ALA A 302 -24.70 2.44 -6.70
N ARG A 303 -23.78 3.27 -7.21
CA ARG A 303 -23.52 3.38 -8.65
C ARG A 303 -23.01 2.09 -9.26
N GLY A 304 -22.07 1.41 -8.59
CA GLY A 304 -21.57 0.11 -9.04
C GLY A 304 -22.66 -0.97 -9.07
N ALA A 305 -23.64 -0.88 -8.17
CA ALA A 305 -24.81 -1.76 -8.12
C ALA A 305 -25.95 -1.35 -9.07
N GLY A 306 -25.79 -0.28 -9.87
CA GLY A 306 -26.80 0.21 -10.79
C GLY A 306 -27.96 1.00 -10.14
N LEU A 307 -27.82 1.40 -8.88
CA LEU A 307 -28.82 2.18 -8.16
C LEU A 307 -28.68 3.68 -8.48
N ALA A 308 -29.80 4.34 -8.78
CA ALA A 308 -29.83 5.77 -9.08
C ALA A 308 -29.57 6.60 -7.81
N VAL A 309 -28.46 7.35 -7.80
CA VAL A 309 -28.06 8.19 -6.67
C VAL A 309 -27.61 9.59 -7.13
N PRO A 310 -27.96 10.65 -6.38
CA PRO A 310 -27.56 12.02 -6.73
C PRO A 310 -26.04 12.21 -6.63
N GLU A 311 -25.48 13.10 -7.47
CA GLU A 311 -24.03 13.34 -7.50
C GLU A 311 -23.46 13.87 -6.19
N ARG A 312 -24.24 14.68 -5.48
CA ARG A 312 -23.87 15.30 -4.20
C ARG A 312 -25.08 15.29 -3.25
N GLY A 313 -24.82 15.57 -1.97
CA GLY A 313 -25.86 15.67 -0.95
C GLY A 313 -26.19 14.33 -0.27
N ARG A 314 -27.23 14.34 0.55
CA ARG A 314 -27.65 13.19 1.37
C ARG A 314 -28.21 12.07 0.47
N LEU A 315 -27.83 10.82 0.75
CA LEU A 315 -28.43 9.66 0.11
C LEU A 315 -29.78 9.35 0.74
N ARG A 316 -30.71 8.84 -0.06
CA ARG A 316 -32.04 8.45 0.43
C ARG A 316 -31.93 7.23 1.36
N PRO A 317 -32.85 7.07 2.34
CA PRO A 317 -32.82 5.94 3.28
C PRO A 317 -32.78 4.58 2.60
N GLU A 318 -33.45 4.41 1.45
CA GLU A 318 -33.52 3.13 0.75
C GLU A 318 -32.15 2.68 0.22
N ILE A 319 -31.26 3.63 -0.12
CA ILE A 319 -29.89 3.35 -0.56
C ILE A 319 -29.05 2.83 0.60
N TRP A 320 -29.26 3.37 1.80
CA TRP A 320 -28.60 2.89 3.01
C TRP A 320 -29.08 1.49 3.39
N SER A 321 -30.39 1.25 3.34
CA SER A 321 -30.95 -0.09 3.57
C SER A 321 -30.42 -1.13 2.58
N ALA A 322 -30.33 -0.77 1.29
CA ALA A 322 -29.75 -1.65 0.28
C ALA A 322 -28.26 -1.91 0.52
N TRP A 323 -27.50 -0.90 0.94
CA TRP A 323 -26.09 -1.06 1.28
C TRP A 323 -25.89 -1.98 2.48
N HIS A 324 -26.71 -1.83 3.53
CA HIS A 324 -26.66 -2.69 4.71
C HIS A 324 -27.03 -4.14 4.37
N ALA A 325 -28.04 -4.36 3.53
CA ALA A 325 -28.41 -5.71 3.08
C ALA A 325 -27.31 -6.39 2.26
N ALA A 326 -26.48 -5.62 1.55
CA ALA A 326 -25.41 -6.15 0.72
C ALA A 326 -24.06 -6.30 1.46
N ASN A 327 -23.83 -5.55 2.54
CA ASN A 327 -22.54 -5.48 3.24
C ASN A 327 -22.61 -5.87 4.74
N GLY A 328 -23.78 -6.25 5.24
CA GLY A 328 -23.98 -6.81 6.58
C GLY A 328 -24.96 -7.98 6.50
N SER A 329 -24.85 -8.91 7.46
CA SER A 329 -25.87 -9.95 7.62
C SER A 329 -27.22 -9.30 7.98
N PRO A 330 -28.36 -9.80 7.45
CA PRO A 330 -29.66 -9.23 7.78
C PRO A 330 -29.90 -9.38 9.29
N GLN A 331 -30.06 -8.25 9.98
CA GLN A 331 -30.61 -8.25 11.33
C GLN A 331 -32.03 -8.81 11.26
N THR A 332 -32.22 -10.01 11.80
CA THR A 332 -33.51 -10.52 12.28
C THR A 332 -33.42 -10.74 13.76
#